data_AF-A0A1X7FPE4-F1
#
_entry.id   AF-A0A1X7FPE4-F1
#
_cell.length_a   1.000
_cell.length_b   1.000
_cell.length_c   1.000
_cell.angle_alpha   90.00
_cell.angle_beta   90.00
_cell.angle_gamma   90.00
#
_symmetry.space_group_name_H-M   'P 1'
#
loop_
_entity.id
_entity.type
_entity.pdbx_description
1 polymer ?
#
loop_
_entity_poly.entity_id
_entity_poly.type
_entity_poly.pdbx_seq_one_letter_code
_entity_poly.pdbx_strand_id
1 'polypeptide(L)'
;MRIYTESGPGAGLFPMISGVMLGLLSAIWFFQEQRLVTTSMGGLSIAKGALIRVGLQLLALSAFATLLEPVGYLASAAVLAVMTALIAGERNWISIAVLAAAASFGVSYLFSSLGTTI
;
A
#
# COMPACT_ATOMS: atom_id res chain seq x y z
N MET A 1 23.72 -10.23 -6.26
CA MET A 1 23.02 -8.97 -5.94
C MET A 1 23.98 -8.09 -5.13
N ARG A 2 24.34 -6.89 -5.60
CA ARG A 2 25.22 -5.98 -4.86
C ARG A 2 24.38 -5.17 -3.87
N ILE A 3 24.53 -5.52 -2.60
CA ILE A 3 23.78 -4.94 -1.47
C ILE A 3 24.44 -3.61 -1.04
N TYR A 4 25.76 -3.46 -1.28
CA TYR A 4 26.54 -2.26 -0.97
C TYR A 4 27.53 -1.95 -2.10
N THR A 5 27.75 -0.66 -2.35
CA THR A 5 28.74 -0.11 -3.29
C THR A 5 29.49 1.03 -2.61
N GLU A 6 30.70 1.36 -3.06
CA GLU A 6 31.54 2.40 -2.42
C GLU A 6 30.90 3.81 -2.44
N SER A 7 29.89 4.02 -3.28
CA SER A 7 29.13 5.27 -3.39
C SER A 7 27.84 5.31 -2.55
N GLY A 8 27.52 4.25 -1.80
CA GLY A 8 26.30 4.16 -0.98
C GLY A 8 25.55 2.83 -1.09
N PRO A 9 24.37 2.72 -0.44
CA PRO A 9 23.55 1.51 -0.48
C PRO A 9 23.24 1.10 -1.93
N GLY A 10 23.54 -0.15 -2.29
CA GLY A 10 23.39 -0.62 -3.67
C GLY A 10 21.92 -0.79 -4.05
N ALA A 11 21.61 -0.74 -5.35
CA ALA A 11 20.23 -0.86 -5.89
C ALA A 11 19.45 -2.10 -5.41
N GLY A 12 20.15 -3.14 -4.92
CA GLY A 12 19.53 -4.34 -4.35
C GLY A 12 19.02 -4.20 -2.90
N LEU A 13 19.40 -3.15 -2.16
CA LEU A 13 18.97 -2.98 -0.76
C LEU A 13 17.48 -2.71 -0.61
N PHE A 14 16.90 -1.89 -1.49
CA PHE A 14 15.48 -1.54 -1.39
C PHE A 14 14.56 -2.74 -1.63
N PRO A 15 14.71 -3.53 -2.71
CA PRO A 15 13.95 -4.77 -2.89
C PRO A 15 14.14 -5.75 -1.73
N MET A 16 15.34 -5.81 -1.14
CA MET A 16 15.61 -6.68 0.00
C MET A 16 14.84 -6.24 1.26
N ILE A 17 14.95 -4.96 1.65
CA ILE A 17 14.27 -4.43 2.84
C ILE A 17 12.75 -4.49 2.68
N SER A 18 12.23 -4.11 1.50
CA SER A 18 10.79 -4.18 1.21
C SER A 18 10.28 -5.63 1.27
N GLY A 19 11.01 -6.59 0.70
CA GLY A 19 10.68 -8.01 0.81
C GLY A 19 10.64 -8.52 2.26
N VAL A 20 11.63 -8.15 3.07
CA VAL A 20 11.65 -8.51 4.50
C VAL A 20 10.48 -7.89 5.25
N MET A 21 10.19 -6.60 5.03
CA MET A 21 9.07 -5.91 5.68
C MET A 21 7.73 -6.52 5.28
N LEU A 22 7.53 -6.83 3.99
CA LEU A 22 6.32 -7.51 3.52
C LEU A 22 6.17 -8.91 4.12
N GLY A 23 7.27 -9.67 4.24
CA GLY A 23 7.27 -10.96 4.90
C GLY A 23 6.85 -10.87 6.37
N LEU A 24 7.39 -9.88 7.10
CA LEU A 24 7.01 -9.62 8.49
C LEU A 24 5.54 -9.20 8.63
N LEU A 25 5.07 -8.27 7.79
CA LEU A 25 3.68 -7.83 7.79
C LEU A 25 2.73 -8.97 7.47
N SER A 26 3.08 -9.83 6.51
CA SER A 26 2.30 -11.03 6.17
C SER A 26 2.21 -11.99 7.35
N ALA A 27 3.31 -12.23 8.06
CA ALA A 27 3.31 -13.09 9.24
C ALA A 27 2.44 -12.50 10.37
N ILE A 28 2.62 -11.21 10.66
CA ILE A 28 1.84 -10.48 11.66
C ILE A 28 0.34 -10.54 11.35
N TRP A 29 -0.03 -10.32 10.09
CA TRP A 29 -1.43 -10.38 9.67
C TRP A 29 -2.00 -11.80 9.78
N PHE A 30 -1.25 -12.83 9.38
CA PHE A 30 -1.66 -14.23 9.51
C PHE A 30 -1.99 -14.61 10.97
N PHE A 31 -1.18 -14.17 11.93
CA PHE A 31 -1.45 -14.42 13.35
C PHE A 31 -2.63 -13.58 13.89
N GLN A 32 -2.87 -12.38 13.36
CA GLN A 32 -4.03 -11.56 13.71
C GLN A 32 -5.33 -12.20 13.20
N GLU A 33 -5.34 -12.66 11.95
CA GLU A 33 -6.51 -13.29 11.33
C GLU A 33 -6.93 -14.53 12.13
N GLN A 34 -5.97 -15.39 12.50
CA GLN A 34 -6.26 -16.57 13.33
C GLN A 34 -6.88 -16.23 14.70
N ARG A 35 -6.55 -15.07 15.28
CA ARG A 35 -7.18 -14.59 16.53
C ARG A 35 -8.59 -14.06 16.33
N LEU A 36 -8.94 -13.61 15.14
CA LEU A 36 -10.23 -12.97 14.82
C LEU A 36 -11.29 -13.98 14.32
N VAL A 37 -10.89 -15.17 13.87
CA VAL A 37 -11.80 -16.23 13.35
C VAL A 37 -12.79 -16.77 14.40
N THR A 38 -12.64 -16.46 15.69
CA THR A 38 -13.57 -16.90 16.76
C THR A 38 -14.90 -16.15 16.80
N THR A 39 -15.18 -15.17 15.92
CA THR A 39 -16.44 -14.40 15.97
C THR A 39 -16.99 -14.05 14.57
N SER A 40 -17.46 -15.03 13.79
CA SER A 40 -18.34 -14.73 12.63
C SER A 40 -19.08 -15.96 12.08
N MET A 41 -20.24 -16.29 12.66
CA MET A 41 -21.29 -17.04 11.95
C MET A 41 -22.21 -16.03 11.23
N GLY A 42 -22.08 -15.90 9.91
CA GLY A 42 -22.86 -14.94 9.10
C GLY A 42 -22.56 -14.99 7.60
N GLY A 43 -22.55 -16.18 7.01
CA GLY A 43 -21.86 -16.48 5.74
C GLY A 43 -22.41 -15.91 4.42
N LEU A 44 -23.54 -15.21 4.37
CA LEU A 44 -24.14 -14.78 3.08
C LEU A 44 -24.16 -13.27 2.82
N SER A 45 -24.19 -12.43 3.86
CA SER A 45 -24.16 -10.96 3.73
C SER A 45 -22.73 -10.42 3.56
N ILE A 46 -21.77 -11.05 4.25
CA ILE A 46 -20.35 -10.68 4.22
C ILE A 46 -19.77 -10.82 2.81
N ALA A 47 -20.18 -11.85 2.05
CA ALA A 47 -19.67 -12.10 0.70
C ALA A 47 -20.00 -10.98 -0.29
N LYS A 48 -21.22 -10.40 -0.23
CA LYS A 48 -21.62 -9.30 -1.13
C LYS A 48 -20.87 -8.01 -0.80
N GLY A 49 -20.74 -7.68 0.49
CA GLY A 49 -19.98 -6.51 0.94
C GLY A 49 -18.50 -6.61 0.59
N ALA A 50 -17.90 -7.80 0.74
CA ALA A 50 -16.52 -8.06 0.34
C ALA A 50 -16.33 -7.91 -1.19
N LEU A 51 -17.24 -8.45 -2.00
CA LEU A 51 -17.16 -8.35 -3.46
C LEU A 51 -17.24 -6.90 -3.94
N ILE A 52 -18.12 -6.09 -3.35
CA ILE A 52 -18.22 -4.65 -3.66
C ILE A 52 -16.92 -3.93 -3.29
N ARG A 53 -16.35 -4.21 -2.12
CA ARG A 53 -15.06 -3.61 -1.70
C ARG A 53 -13.93 -3.96 -2.66
N VAL A 54 -13.85 -5.22 -3.09
CA VAL A 54 -12.87 -5.65 -4.10
C VAL A 54 -13.09 -4.91 -5.42
N GLY A 55 -14.34 -4.79 -5.88
CA GLY A 55 -14.67 -4.04 -7.09
C GLY A 55 -14.28 -2.56 -7.00
N LEU A 56 -14.56 -1.90 -5.87
CA LEU A 56 -14.15 -0.52 -5.61
C LEU A 56 -12.63 -0.36 -5.58
N GLN A 57 -11.91 -1.33 -5.01
CA GLN A 57 -10.46 -1.29 -4.96
C GLN A 57 -9.84 -1.43 -6.35
N LEU A 58 -10.37 -2.34 -7.18
CA LEU A 58 -9.95 -2.47 -8.58
C LEU A 58 -10.21 -1.18 -9.35
N LEU A 59 -11.38 -0.56 -9.15
CA LEU A 59 -11.72 0.71 -9.78
C LEU A 59 -10.77 1.83 -9.34
N ALA A 60 -10.42 1.91 -8.06
CA ALA A 60 -9.45 2.88 -7.55
C ALA A 60 -8.06 2.68 -8.16
N LEU A 61 -7.62 1.43 -8.34
CA LEU A 61 -6.37 1.09 -9.03
C LEU A 61 -6.40 1.49 -10.51
N SER A 62 -7.51 1.22 -11.21
CA SER A 62 -7.68 1.66 -12.60
C SER A 62 -7.63 3.19 -12.70
N ALA A 63 -8.33 3.90 -11.81
CA ALA A 63 -8.32 5.35 -11.76
C ALA A 63 -6.89 5.87 -11.53
N PHE A 64 -6.15 5.29 -10.58
CA PHE A 64 -4.75 5.64 -10.33
C PHE A 64 -3.89 5.50 -11.59
N ALA A 65 -3.98 4.38 -12.30
CA ALA A 65 -3.23 4.16 -13.53
C ALA A 65 -3.53 5.23 -14.60
N THR A 66 -4.80 5.62 -14.75
CA THR A 66 -5.20 6.66 -15.72
C THR A 66 -4.83 8.08 -15.28
N LEU A 67 -4.77 8.35 -13.98
CA LEU A 67 -4.42 9.67 -13.42
C LEU A 67 -2.92 9.89 -13.32
N LEU A 68 -2.12 8.82 -13.46
CA LEU A 68 -0.67 8.87 -13.29
C LEU A 68 0.00 9.79 -14.31
N GLU A 69 -0.43 9.73 -15.57
CA GLU A 69 0.11 10.54 -16.67
C GLU A 69 -0.30 12.02 -16.60
N PRO A 70 -1.58 12.40 -16.43
CA PRO A 70 -1.98 13.82 -16.39
C PRO A 70 -1.72 14.52 -15.05
N VAL A 71 -1.76 13.82 -13.92
CA VAL A 71 -1.67 14.43 -12.57
C VAL A 71 -0.30 14.21 -11.93
N GLY A 72 0.45 13.22 -12.40
CA GLY A 72 1.74 12.83 -11.82
C GLY A 72 1.62 11.87 -10.62
N TYR A 73 2.75 11.27 -10.26
CA TYR A 73 2.81 10.19 -9.26
C TYR A 73 2.37 10.62 -7.85
N LEU A 74 2.85 11.77 -7.34
CA LEU A 74 2.59 12.20 -5.97
C LEU A 74 1.10 12.36 -5.66
N ALA A 75 0.38 13.08 -6.52
CA ALA A 75 -1.04 13.35 -6.32
C ALA A 75 -1.90 12.10 -6.55
N SER A 76 -1.62 11.32 -7.60
CA SER A 76 -2.34 10.08 -7.88
C SER A 76 -2.14 9.05 -6.74
N ALA A 77 -0.92 8.91 -6.22
CA ALA A 77 -0.63 7.99 -5.11
C ALA A 77 -1.32 8.41 -3.81
N ALA A 78 -1.37 9.72 -3.52
CA ALA A 78 -2.07 10.24 -2.34
C ALA A 78 -3.56 9.95 -2.41
N VAL A 79 -4.18 10.21 -3.57
CA VAL A 79 -5.60 9.90 -3.80
C VAL A 79 -5.85 8.39 -3.67
N LEU A 80 -5.01 7.54 -4.26
CA LEU A 80 -5.13 6.09 -4.15
C LEU A 80 -5.05 5.62 -2.70
N ALA A 81 -4.11 6.14 -1.91
CA ALA A 81 -3.94 5.77 -0.50
C ALA A 81 -5.15 6.18 0.34
N VAL A 82 -5.68 7.39 0.13
CA VAL A 82 -6.91 7.85 0.79
C VAL A 82 -8.10 6.96 0.40
N MET A 83 -8.30 6.71 -0.89
CA MET A 83 -9.39 5.87 -1.39
C MET A 83 -9.31 4.45 -0.83
N THR A 84 -8.12 3.87 -0.79
CA THR A 84 -7.89 2.52 -0.23
C THR A 84 -8.25 2.48 1.26
N ALA A 85 -7.85 3.48 2.04
CA ALA A 85 -8.18 3.55 3.46
C ALA A 85 -9.69 3.69 3.69
N LEU A 86 -10.38 4.52 2.88
CA LEU A 86 -11.83 4.68 2.94
C LEU A 86 -12.58 3.40 2.54
N ILE A 87 -12.13 2.69 1.50
CA ILE A 87 -12.71 1.40 1.07
C ILE A 87 -12.51 0.32 2.13
N ALA A 88 -11.37 0.33 2.83
CA ALA A 88 -11.10 -0.54 3.97
C ALA A 88 -12.00 -0.24 5.19
N GLY A 89 -12.66 0.93 5.20
CA GLY A 89 -13.55 1.36 6.28
C GLY A 89 -12.86 2.15 7.38
N GLU A 90 -11.61 2.55 7.17
CA GLU A 90 -10.89 3.42 8.11
C GLU A 90 -11.53 4.81 8.14
N ARG A 91 -11.75 5.35 9.35
CA ARG A 91 -12.37 6.67 9.54
C ARG A 91 -11.48 7.64 10.30
N ASN A 92 -10.33 7.18 10.79
CA ASN A 92 -9.38 8.07 11.44
C ASN A 92 -8.63 8.88 10.38
N TRP A 93 -9.07 10.11 10.16
CA TRP A 93 -8.47 11.04 9.21
C TRP A 93 -6.97 11.28 9.43
N ILE A 94 -6.50 11.20 10.67
CA ILE A 94 -5.07 11.33 10.98
C ILE A 94 -4.31 10.12 10.41
N SER A 95 -4.81 8.90 10.67
CA SER A 95 -4.22 7.68 10.11
C SER A 95 -4.22 7.69 8.59
N ILE A 96 -5.32 8.15 7.97
CA ILE A 96 -5.45 8.28 6.52
C ILE A 96 -4.43 9.28 5.98
N ALA A 97 -4.30 10.45 6.59
CA ALA A 97 -3.36 11.48 6.17
C ALA A 97 -1.90 11.01 6.30
N VAL A 98 -1.55 10.37 7.43
CA VAL A 98 -0.22 9.80 7.65
C VAL A 98 0.09 8.71 6.64
N LEU A 99 -0.85 7.79 6.38
CA LEU A 99 -0.70 6.74 5.39
C LEU A 99 -0.51 7.32 3.98
N ALA A 100 -1.34 8.28 3.58
CA ALA A 100 -1.26 8.90 2.26
C ALA A 100 0.04 9.67 2.08
N ALA A 101 0.48 10.43 3.09
CA ALA A 101 1.76 11.11 3.06
C ALA A 101 2.92 10.11 2.99
N ALA A 102 2.94 9.10 3.85
CA ALA A 102 3.99 8.08 3.88
C ALA A 102 4.07 7.29 2.57
N ALA A 103 2.94 6.88 2.00
CA ALA A 103 2.90 6.16 0.73
C ALA A 103 3.38 7.01 -0.44
N SER A 104 2.94 8.28 -0.52
CA SER A 104 3.24 9.14 -1.66
C SER A 104 4.67 9.68 -1.60
N PHE A 105 5.03 10.32 -0.48
CA PHE A 105 6.36 10.91 -0.29
C PHE A 105 7.41 9.85 -0.04
N GLY A 106 7.10 8.82 0.75
CA GLY A 106 8.06 7.77 1.09
C GLY A 106 8.56 7.07 -0.16
N VAL A 107 7.65 6.69 -1.07
CA VAL A 107 8.02 6.05 -2.34
C VAL A 107 8.74 7.02 -3.28
N SER A 108 8.23 8.25 -3.44
CA SER A 108 8.87 9.27 -4.31
C SER A 108 10.30 9.58 -3.86
N TYR A 109 10.50 9.79 -2.57
CA TYR A 109 11.80 10.06 -1.97
C TYR A 109 12.74 8.88 -2.16
N LEU A 110 12.26 7.65 -1.96
CA LEU A 110 13.06 6.46 -2.13
C LEU A 110 13.60 6.32 -3.56
N PHE A 111 12.74 6.43 -4.56
CA PHE A 111 13.14 6.35 -5.97
C PHE A 111 14.04 7.51 -6.38
N SER A 112 13.76 8.73 -5.89
CA SER A 112 14.62 9.89 -6.13
C SER A 112 16.01 9.73 -5.51
N SER A 113 16.11 9.15 -4.31
CA SER A 113 17.38 8.95 -3.60
C SER A 113 18.24 7.84 -4.19
N LEU A 114 17.61 6.86 -4.86
CA LEU A 114 18.28 5.72 -5.49
C LEU A 114 18.74 5.99 -6.93
N GLY A 115 18.66 7.25 -7.40
CA GLY A 115 19.22 7.68 -8.68
C GLY A 115 18.38 7.36 -9.92
N THR A 116 17.16 6.84 -9.74
CA THR A 116 16.18 6.74 -10.83
C THR A 116 15.33 8.00 -10.83
N THR A 117 15.65 8.96 -11.68
CA THR A 117 14.72 10.07 -11.97
C THR A 117 13.47 9.48 -12.61
N ILE A 118 12.37 9.50 -11.87
CA ILE A 118 11.00 9.33 -12.37
C ILE A 118 10.58 10.59 -13.12
#